data_AF-A0AAN7YV16-F1
#
_entry.id   AF-A0AAN7YV16-F1
#
_cell.length_a   1.000
_cell.length_b   1.000
_cell.length_c   1.000
_cell.angle_alpha   90.00
_cell.angle_beta   90.00
_cell.angle_gamma   90.00
#
_symmetry.space_group_name_H-M   'P 1'
#
loop_
_entity.id
_entity.type
_entity.pdbx_description
1 polymer ?
#
loop_
_entity_poly.entity_id
_entity_poly.type
_entity_poly.pdbx_seq_one_letter_code
_entity_poly.pdbx_strand_id
1 'polypeptide(L)'
;MENNEQNLPISPIQTEIPNNSTNLDNNNNITNSEIIQEEQENMESYNPSNETSEIVDLKKSGEDVDKPNSENKQHTENQDIIKKEEELINSSEKGNSSNQKMNYNPEQCGYCLICKCYEYGEISHNIVEDSEILKQSIGFSFVDDTSINSILAHRNYAEKEAIIKKYNDKYNKSLEKELSSHTHQKYRRTLVSILTEPSIYDTLNVENSIKTKSTNSLVEILLTRHNEQKELIRRVYLVKYGKNIEHEIVAKFSNGKSINGNMMKQLLIAMLNNQREFNNSSDHNETSLGNRNHSTQVDMNLVADDSNRLYQAGEHKKGTDHEVFIEILTQRSFAHLSKLDTFYQNANPKGHSLRRAIELEFSSKVLNQLRASMLDILLFSREPYKYWAEQFHRSLTSGWGVNELDLTRLTITQQYQASQIKQAYISHYDNSLITDISSKTSFRYKKIILSMLTV
;
A
#
# COMPACT_ATOMS: atom_id res chain seq x y z
N MET A 1 53.49 -29.58 51.81
CA MET A 1 53.24 -28.23 52.34
C MET A 1 52.03 -27.70 51.58
N GLU A 2 50.83 -28.21 51.84
CA GLU A 2 49.92 -27.81 52.93
C GLU A 2 49.56 -26.32 52.91
N ASN A 3 48.26 -26.05 52.69
CA ASN A 3 47.39 -25.13 53.44
C ASN A 3 47.74 -23.61 53.38
N ASN A 4 46.82 -22.65 53.33
CA ASN A 4 45.49 -22.57 53.91
C ASN A 4 44.72 -21.33 53.38
N GLU A 5 43.40 -21.39 53.51
CA GLU A 5 42.38 -20.34 53.38
C GLU A 5 42.58 -19.16 54.35
N GLN A 6 41.96 -17.99 54.07
CA GLN A 6 41.07 -17.32 55.04
C GLN A 6 40.18 -16.23 54.43
N ASN A 7 38.93 -16.25 54.87
CA ASN A 7 37.76 -15.43 54.52
C ASN A 7 37.67 -14.11 55.32
N LEU A 8 37.17 -13.03 54.66
CA LEU A 8 36.17 -11.98 55.08
C LEU A 8 36.32 -11.24 56.45
N PRO A 9 35.53 -10.18 56.81
CA PRO A 9 34.63 -9.25 56.08
C PRO A 9 34.94 -7.75 56.42
N ILE A 10 34.11 -6.77 55.97
CA ILE A 10 33.58 -5.60 56.74
C ILE A 10 32.80 -4.65 55.78
N SER A 11 31.51 -4.47 56.06
CA SER A 11 30.67 -3.28 55.73
C SER A 11 30.41 -2.52 57.04
N PRO A 12 29.67 -1.38 57.14
CA PRO A 12 29.33 -0.29 56.21
C PRO A 12 29.74 1.10 56.81
N ILE A 13 29.57 2.20 56.07
CA ILE A 13 29.55 3.55 56.67
C ILE A 13 28.24 4.26 56.29
N GLN A 14 27.41 4.48 57.31
CA GLN A 14 26.38 5.52 57.40
C GLN A 14 26.82 6.49 58.51
N THR A 15 26.61 7.79 58.31
CA THR A 15 26.24 8.85 59.29
C THR A 15 26.20 10.18 58.51
N GLU A 16 25.37 11.19 58.72
CA GLU A 16 24.26 11.47 59.63
C GLU A 16 23.56 12.75 59.12
N ILE A 17 22.27 12.90 59.42
CA ILE A 17 21.44 14.13 59.28
C ILE A 17 21.65 15.00 60.54
N PRO A 18 21.43 16.34 60.51
CA PRO A 18 20.29 16.82 61.29
C PRO A 18 19.44 17.93 60.64
N ASN A 19 18.14 17.81 60.95
CA ASN A 19 17.03 18.79 60.92
C ASN A 19 17.39 20.10 61.71
N ASN A 20 16.67 21.24 61.72
CA ASN A 20 15.27 21.57 61.46
C ASN A 20 15.02 23.11 61.48
N SER A 21 13.91 23.52 60.84
CA SER A 21 12.96 24.65 61.08
C SER A 21 13.45 26.08 61.44
N THR A 22 12.93 27.13 60.79
CA THR A 22 11.59 27.69 61.10
C THR A 22 11.04 28.67 60.02
N ASN A 23 9.83 28.34 59.53
CA ASN A 23 8.64 29.16 59.19
C ASN A 23 8.70 30.71 59.09
N LEU A 24 8.19 31.27 57.98
CA LEU A 24 6.83 31.88 57.85
C LEU A 24 6.61 32.50 56.44
N ASP A 25 5.43 32.18 55.89
CA ASP A 25 4.50 33.01 55.10
C ASP A 25 4.75 33.42 53.63
N ASN A 26 3.98 32.79 52.72
CA ASN A 26 2.72 33.30 52.14
C ASN A 26 2.53 32.99 50.63
N ASN A 27 1.37 32.35 50.36
CA ASN A 27 0.50 32.49 49.17
C ASN A 27 0.98 32.03 47.78
N ASN A 28 0.47 30.89 47.30
CA ASN A 28 -0.68 30.85 46.37
C ASN A 28 -0.94 29.43 45.82
N ASN A 29 -2.11 28.89 46.16
CA ASN A 29 -2.79 27.84 45.41
C ASN A 29 -3.46 28.47 44.19
N ILE A 30 -3.15 28.02 42.98
CA ILE A 30 -4.07 28.10 41.83
C ILE A 30 -4.07 26.76 41.10
N THR A 31 -5.29 26.34 40.80
CA THR A 31 -5.78 25.06 40.32
C THR A 31 -5.50 24.79 38.84
N ASN A 32 -5.59 23.51 38.45
CA ASN A 32 -5.55 22.95 37.09
C ASN A 32 -6.64 23.49 36.13
N SER A 33 -6.70 24.80 35.92
CA SER A 33 -7.71 25.47 35.07
C SER A 33 -7.13 26.42 34.00
N GLU A 34 -5.82 26.41 33.74
CA GLU A 34 -5.20 27.37 32.81
C GLU A 34 -4.41 26.75 31.63
N ILE A 35 -4.69 25.51 31.23
CA ILE A 35 -4.12 24.91 29.99
C ILE A 35 -5.20 24.66 28.91
N ILE A 36 -6.45 25.10 29.12
CA ILE A 36 -7.56 24.87 28.17
C ILE A 36 -8.03 26.16 27.45
N GLN A 37 -7.34 27.30 27.61
CA GLN A 37 -7.82 28.58 27.05
C GLN A 37 -7.04 29.18 25.86
N GLU A 38 -6.06 28.49 25.27
CA GLU A 38 -5.41 28.98 24.03
C GLU A 38 -5.84 28.27 22.74
N GLU A 39 -6.78 27.30 22.79
CA GLU A 39 -7.32 26.62 21.59
C GLU A 39 -8.78 26.98 21.25
N GLN A 40 -9.39 27.97 21.92
CA GLN A 40 -10.80 28.36 21.71
C GLN A 40 -11.04 29.70 20.98
N GLU A 41 -10.02 30.42 20.52
CA GLU A 41 -10.22 31.73 19.86
C GLU A 41 -10.07 31.76 18.32
N ASN A 42 -10.13 30.63 17.61
CA ASN A 42 -10.06 30.65 16.13
C ASN A 42 -11.07 29.76 15.40
N MET A 43 -12.31 29.65 15.88
CA MET A 43 -13.45 29.17 15.08
C MET A 43 -14.78 29.80 15.53
N GLU A 44 -15.06 31.02 15.08
CA GLU A 44 -16.43 31.52 14.92
C GLU A 44 -16.58 32.13 13.52
N SER A 45 -17.13 31.34 12.59
CA SER A 45 -18.11 31.75 11.57
C SER A 45 -18.26 30.67 10.48
N TYR A 46 -19.06 29.64 10.76
CA TYR A 46 -19.80 28.95 9.69
C TYR A 46 -21.04 28.26 10.26
N ASN A 47 -22.21 28.79 9.92
CA ASN A 47 -23.52 28.32 10.37
C ASN A 47 -24.30 27.86 9.12
N PRO A 48 -24.51 26.56 8.87
CA PRO A 48 -25.29 26.09 7.73
C PRO A 48 -26.73 25.87 8.16
N SER A 49 -27.49 26.96 8.28
CA SER A 49 -28.94 26.93 8.49
C SER A 49 -29.51 28.24 7.97
N ASN A 50 -29.64 28.34 6.65
CA ASN A 50 -30.58 29.20 5.93
C ASN A 50 -30.29 29.12 4.44
N GLU A 51 -31.08 28.34 3.70
CA GLU A 51 -31.39 28.64 2.29
C GLU A 51 -32.61 27.79 1.87
N THR A 52 -33.78 28.26 2.27
CA THR A 52 -35.05 27.97 1.59
C THR A 52 -35.80 29.28 1.44
N SER A 53 -36.48 29.46 0.30
CA SER A 53 -37.09 30.69 -0.25
C SER A 53 -36.05 31.61 -0.90
N GLU A 54 -36.07 31.90 -2.20
CA GLU A 54 -37.19 32.18 -3.10
C GLU A 54 -36.92 31.63 -4.51
N ILE A 55 -37.95 31.09 -5.17
CA ILE A 55 -38.34 31.41 -6.57
C ILE A 55 -39.79 30.90 -6.68
N VAL A 56 -40.72 31.84 -6.81
CA VAL A 56 -42.12 31.61 -7.13
C VAL A 56 -42.35 31.92 -8.60
N ASP A 57 -43.07 30.99 -9.24
CA ASP A 57 -43.88 31.09 -10.46
C ASP A 57 -43.22 31.36 -11.82
N LEU A 58 -43.26 30.32 -12.68
CA LEU A 58 -44.22 30.27 -13.79
C LEU A 58 -44.53 28.82 -14.19
N LYS A 59 -45.79 28.63 -14.61
CA LYS A 59 -46.59 27.39 -14.59
C LYS A 59 -46.47 26.49 -15.84
N LYS A 60 -46.75 25.20 -15.58
CA LYS A 60 -47.54 24.20 -16.34
C LYS A 60 -46.96 23.49 -17.58
N SER A 61 -46.68 22.19 -17.42
CA SER A 61 -47.30 21.00 -18.06
C SER A 61 -46.26 19.88 -18.01
N GLY A 62 -46.40 18.81 -17.22
CA GLY A 62 -47.19 17.62 -17.56
C GLY A 62 -46.23 16.47 -17.90
N GLU A 63 -46.50 15.28 -17.35
CA GLU A 63 -45.92 13.95 -17.66
C GLU A 63 -44.81 13.39 -16.74
N ASP A 64 -45.16 12.24 -16.17
CA ASP A 64 -44.39 11.33 -15.32
C ASP A 64 -43.23 10.66 -16.08
N VAL A 65 -42.01 10.72 -15.53
CA VAL A 65 -40.92 9.78 -15.89
C VAL A 65 -39.99 9.51 -14.69
N ASP A 66 -39.84 8.23 -14.36
CA ASP A 66 -38.92 7.67 -13.37
C ASP A 66 -37.45 8.13 -13.57
N LYS A 67 -36.78 8.51 -12.47
CA LYS A 67 -35.31 8.73 -12.43
C LYS A 67 -34.57 7.41 -12.17
N PRO A 68 -33.59 7.01 -13.01
CA PRO A 68 -32.73 5.87 -12.68
C PRO A 68 -31.58 6.28 -11.75
N ASN A 69 -31.25 5.34 -10.86
CA ASN A 69 -30.24 5.42 -9.82
C ASN A 69 -28.81 5.32 -10.41
N SER A 70 -27.88 6.17 -9.98
CA SER A 70 -26.56 6.40 -10.58
C SER A 70 -25.49 5.31 -10.32
N GLU A 71 -25.86 4.16 -9.76
CA GLU A 71 -24.91 3.10 -9.37
C GLU A 71 -24.86 1.91 -10.34
N ASN A 72 -25.81 1.81 -11.29
CA ASN A 72 -25.84 0.75 -12.30
C ASN A 72 -24.90 0.97 -13.50
N LYS A 73 -24.20 2.11 -13.57
CA LYS A 73 -23.39 2.48 -14.75
C LYS A 73 -22.03 1.77 -14.83
N GLN A 74 -21.46 1.38 -13.69
CA GLN A 74 -20.13 0.75 -13.64
C GLN A 74 -20.13 -0.73 -14.02
N HIS A 75 -21.28 -1.41 -13.99
CA HIS A 75 -21.33 -2.86 -14.17
C HIS A 75 -21.59 -3.31 -15.61
N THR A 76 -22.32 -2.50 -16.39
CA THR A 76 -22.49 -2.65 -17.84
C THR A 76 -21.19 -2.36 -18.60
N GLU A 77 -20.40 -1.39 -18.12
CA GLU A 77 -19.12 -1.01 -18.74
C GLU A 77 -18.10 -2.16 -18.84
N ASN A 78 -18.01 -3.06 -17.85
CA ASN A 78 -17.05 -4.18 -17.91
C ASN A 78 -17.43 -5.28 -18.94
N GLN A 79 -18.72 -5.46 -19.25
CA GLN A 79 -19.16 -6.41 -20.29
C GLN A 79 -19.14 -5.77 -21.69
N ASP A 80 -19.33 -4.45 -21.77
CA ASP A 80 -19.22 -3.70 -23.02
C ASP A 80 -17.76 -3.51 -23.47
N ILE A 81 -16.79 -3.55 -22.55
CA ILE A 81 -15.34 -3.54 -22.87
C ILE A 81 -14.92 -4.79 -23.63
N ILE A 82 -15.37 -5.98 -23.22
CA ILE A 82 -15.06 -7.26 -23.88
C ILE A 82 -15.68 -7.31 -25.28
N LYS A 83 -16.90 -6.78 -25.46
CA LYS A 83 -17.55 -6.72 -26.78
C LYS A 83 -16.94 -5.69 -27.72
N LYS A 84 -16.52 -4.53 -27.20
CA LYS A 84 -15.80 -3.51 -28.00
C LYS A 84 -14.43 -3.99 -28.45
N GLU A 85 -13.77 -4.83 -27.67
CA GLU A 85 -12.50 -5.47 -28.02
C GLU A 85 -12.68 -6.40 -29.23
N GLU A 86 -13.75 -7.21 -29.27
CA GLU A 86 -14.08 -8.09 -30.41
C GLU A 86 -14.44 -7.29 -31.70
N GLU A 87 -15.10 -6.14 -31.58
CA GLU A 87 -15.46 -5.28 -32.74
C GLU A 87 -14.26 -4.51 -33.33
N LEU A 88 -13.32 -4.09 -32.48
CA LEU A 88 -12.08 -3.43 -32.91
C LEU A 88 -11.12 -4.40 -33.62
N ILE A 89 -11.10 -5.67 -33.20
CA ILE A 89 -10.32 -6.72 -33.86
C ILE A 89 -10.90 -7.01 -35.25
N ASN A 90 -12.23 -7.16 -35.37
CA ASN A 90 -12.90 -7.50 -36.64
C ASN A 90 -12.91 -6.38 -37.69
N SER A 91 -12.73 -5.12 -37.28
CA SER A 91 -12.67 -3.97 -38.20
C SER A 91 -11.28 -3.76 -38.82
N SER A 92 -10.23 -4.36 -38.26
CA SER A 92 -8.86 -4.28 -38.76
C SER A 92 -8.55 -5.24 -39.93
N GLU A 93 -9.46 -6.17 -40.26
CA GLU A 93 -9.25 -7.19 -41.30
C GLU A 93 -9.77 -6.81 -42.71
N LYS A 94 -10.31 -5.59 -42.90
CA LYS A 94 -10.84 -5.14 -44.20
C LYS A 94 -10.07 -3.93 -44.75
N GLY A 95 -8.85 -4.16 -45.25
CA GLY A 95 -8.05 -3.11 -45.91
C GLY A 95 -6.75 -3.59 -46.57
N ASN A 96 -6.85 -4.17 -47.77
CA ASN A 96 -5.86 -4.45 -48.84
C ASN A 96 -4.32 -4.36 -48.60
N SER A 97 -3.70 -5.55 -48.62
CA SER A 97 -2.59 -6.06 -49.47
C SER A 97 -1.26 -5.29 -49.66
N SER A 98 -0.16 -5.83 -49.10
CA SER A 98 0.90 -6.54 -49.86
C SER A 98 1.97 -7.21 -48.96
N ASN A 99 2.01 -8.55 -49.03
CA ASN A 99 3.08 -9.52 -48.73
C ASN A 99 4.23 -9.19 -47.75
N GLN A 100 4.14 -9.77 -46.55
CA GLN A 100 5.05 -10.85 -46.10
C GLN A 100 4.22 -11.82 -45.23
N LYS A 101 4.06 -13.07 -45.69
CA LYS A 101 3.42 -14.14 -44.90
C LYS A 101 4.36 -14.52 -43.75
N MET A 102 4.21 -13.88 -42.60
CA MET A 102 4.68 -14.42 -41.34
C MET A 102 3.76 -15.59 -40.96
N ASN A 103 4.34 -16.78 -40.89
CA ASN A 103 3.68 -17.99 -40.44
C ASN A 103 3.38 -17.82 -38.93
N TYR A 104 2.16 -17.42 -38.61
CA TYR A 104 1.75 -17.09 -37.24
C TYR A 104 1.63 -18.37 -36.42
N ASN A 105 2.56 -18.58 -35.48
CA ASN A 105 2.48 -19.62 -34.46
C ASN A 105 1.76 -19.03 -33.23
N PRO A 106 0.54 -19.48 -32.87
CA PRO A 106 -0.21 -18.95 -31.74
C PRO A 106 0.45 -19.18 -30.37
N GLU A 107 1.52 -19.97 -30.27
CA GLU A 107 2.30 -20.15 -29.03
C GLU A 107 3.39 -19.08 -28.79
N GLN A 108 3.57 -18.13 -29.72
CA GLN A 108 4.61 -17.09 -29.62
C GLN A 108 4.05 -15.68 -29.85
N CYS A 109 2.94 -15.32 -29.21
CA CYS A 109 2.56 -13.92 -29.06
C CYS A 109 3.27 -13.32 -27.85
N GLY A 110 4.28 -12.47 -28.07
CA GLY A 110 5.01 -11.77 -27.00
C GLY A 110 4.18 -10.72 -26.23
N TYR A 111 2.90 -10.53 -26.54
CA TYR A 111 2.10 -9.43 -25.99
C TYR A 111 0.61 -9.72 -25.72
N CYS A 112 0.08 -10.91 -25.99
CA CYS A 112 -1.36 -11.17 -25.80
C CYS A 112 -1.67 -12.56 -25.22
N LEU A 113 -1.76 -12.59 -23.89
CA LEU A 113 -2.59 -13.42 -22.99
C LEU A 113 -2.05 -13.14 -21.59
N ILE A 114 -2.79 -12.40 -20.76
CA ILE A 114 -2.60 -12.19 -19.30
C ILE A 114 -1.17 -12.52 -18.85
N CYS A 115 -0.25 -11.56 -18.99
CA CYS A 115 1.15 -11.78 -18.63
C CYS A 115 1.19 -12.33 -17.19
N LYS A 116 1.83 -13.48 -16.98
CA LYS A 116 2.09 -14.13 -15.68
C LYS A 116 3.03 -13.31 -14.77
N CYS A 117 2.92 -11.99 -14.80
CA CYS A 117 3.64 -11.05 -13.94
C CYS A 117 3.09 -11.05 -12.52
N TYR A 118 1.96 -11.72 -12.27
CA TYR A 118 1.47 -11.99 -10.92
C TYR A 118 1.59 -13.49 -10.66
N GLU A 119 2.05 -13.84 -9.46
CA GLU A 119 2.03 -15.23 -9.00
C GLU A 119 0.59 -15.60 -8.63
N TYR A 120 -0.08 -16.30 -9.53
CA TYR A 120 -1.47 -16.72 -9.35
C TYR A 120 -1.60 -17.99 -8.49
N GLY A 121 -0.53 -18.79 -8.40
CA GLY A 121 -0.51 -20.10 -7.75
C GLY A 121 -1.02 -21.23 -8.65
N GLU A 122 -1.01 -22.45 -8.12
CA GLU A 122 -1.49 -23.65 -8.80
C GLU A 122 -2.83 -24.11 -8.22
N ILE A 123 -3.66 -24.74 -9.05
CA ILE A 123 -4.92 -25.31 -8.58
C ILE A 123 -4.63 -26.61 -7.85
N SER A 124 -4.90 -26.64 -6.55
CA SER A 124 -4.73 -27.81 -5.68
C SER A 124 -6.01 -28.22 -4.97
N HIS A 125 -6.94 -27.27 -4.76
CA HIS A 125 -8.21 -27.50 -4.09
C HIS A 125 -9.33 -27.96 -5.04
N ASN A 126 -10.35 -28.59 -4.48
CA ASN A 126 -11.53 -29.04 -5.22
C ASN A 126 -12.45 -27.86 -5.57
N ILE A 127 -12.24 -27.32 -6.76
CA ILE A 127 -12.98 -26.16 -7.29
C ILE A 127 -14.49 -26.41 -7.36
N VAL A 128 -14.92 -27.64 -7.63
CA VAL A 128 -16.36 -27.98 -7.73
C VAL A 128 -17.02 -27.91 -6.36
N GLU A 129 -16.38 -28.52 -5.36
CA GLU A 129 -16.84 -28.51 -3.98
C GLU A 129 -16.81 -27.10 -3.38
N ASP A 130 -15.72 -26.35 -3.58
CA ASP A 130 -15.64 -24.96 -3.14
C ASP A 130 -16.78 -24.11 -3.75
N SER A 131 -17.06 -24.29 -5.04
CA SER A 131 -18.16 -23.60 -5.71
C SER A 131 -19.53 -23.99 -5.14
N GLU A 132 -19.74 -25.25 -4.76
CA GLU A 132 -20.99 -25.74 -4.16
C GLU A 132 -21.20 -25.22 -2.75
N ILE A 133 -20.14 -25.25 -1.93
CA ILE A 133 -20.15 -24.69 -0.57
C ILE A 133 -20.47 -23.19 -0.64
N LEU A 134 -19.77 -22.43 -1.50
CA LEU A 134 -20.06 -21.00 -1.68
C LEU A 134 -21.51 -20.77 -2.11
N LYS A 135 -22.09 -21.62 -2.96
CA LYS A 135 -23.50 -21.47 -3.35
C LYS A 135 -24.44 -21.66 -2.16
N GLN A 136 -24.18 -22.65 -1.31
CA GLN A 136 -24.98 -22.92 -0.12
C GLN A 136 -24.80 -21.82 0.94
N SER A 137 -23.60 -21.27 1.07
CA SER A 137 -23.27 -20.22 2.04
C SER A 137 -23.82 -18.85 1.66
N ILE A 138 -24.10 -18.59 0.37
CA ILE A 138 -24.77 -17.37 -0.11
C ILE A 138 -26.28 -17.62 -0.20
N GLY A 139 -26.89 -17.80 0.97
CA GLY A 139 -28.33 -18.01 1.11
C GLY A 139 -29.13 -16.71 1.04
N PHE A 140 -30.39 -16.82 0.62
CA PHE A 140 -31.33 -15.68 0.57
C PHE A 140 -31.62 -15.10 1.96
N SER A 141 -31.87 -15.96 2.95
CA SER A 141 -32.25 -15.55 4.31
C SER A 141 -31.06 -15.43 5.27
N PHE A 142 -29.94 -16.10 4.98
CA PHE A 142 -28.77 -16.13 5.83
C PHE A 142 -27.50 -16.29 4.99
N VAL A 143 -26.45 -15.59 5.39
CA VAL A 143 -25.10 -15.70 4.81
C VAL A 143 -24.19 -16.36 5.82
N ASP A 144 -23.65 -17.52 5.46
CA ASP A 144 -22.64 -18.22 6.26
C ASP A 144 -21.25 -17.65 5.99
N ASP A 145 -20.90 -16.60 6.74
CA ASP A 145 -19.58 -15.97 6.66
C ASP A 145 -18.43 -16.90 7.05
N THR A 146 -18.68 -17.99 7.78
CA THR A 146 -17.62 -18.91 8.20
C THR A 146 -17.11 -19.71 7.02
N SER A 147 -18.01 -20.36 6.28
CA SER A 147 -17.67 -21.15 5.09
C SER A 147 -17.15 -20.28 3.94
N ILE A 148 -17.70 -19.07 3.76
CA ILE A 148 -17.18 -18.12 2.77
C ILE A 148 -15.72 -17.76 3.09
N ASN A 149 -15.43 -17.44 4.36
CA ASN A 149 -14.08 -17.05 4.75
C ASN A 149 -13.11 -18.24 4.67
N SER A 150 -13.50 -19.45 5.07
CA SER A 150 -12.63 -20.63 5.03
C SER A 150 -12.19 -21.01 3.61
N ILE A 151 -12.97 -20.62 2.60
CA ILE A 151 -12.59 -20.79 1.19
C ILE A 151 -11.84 -19.55 0.71
N LEU A 152 -12.48 -18.39 0.64
CA LEU A 152 -11.91 -17.23 -0.07
C LEU A 152 -10.66 -16.65 0.61
N ALA A 153 -10.51 -16.83 1.92
CA ALA A 153 -9.28 -16.44 2.61
C ALA A 153 -8.13 -17.41 2.37
N HIS A 154 -8.35 -18.62 1.87
CA HIS A 154 -7.32 -19.68 1.83
C HIS A 154 -7.12 -20.30 0.45
N ARG A 155 -7.64 -19.66 -0.61
CA ARG A 155 -7.38 -20.03 -2.00
C ARG A 155 -6.43 -19.04 -2.64
N ASN A 156 -5.50 -19.55 -3.45
CA ASN A 156 -4.70 -18.67 -4.31
C ASN A 156 -5.59 -18.09 -5.43
N TYR A 157 -5.05 -17.17 -6.24
CA TYR A 157 -5.88 -16.51 -7.24
C TYR A 157 -6.27 -17.43 -8.40
N ALA A 158 -5.39 -18.35 -8.83
CA ALA A 158 -5.74 -19.34 -9.86
C ALA A 158 -6.95 -20.20 -9.44
N GLU A 159 -6.98 -20.61 -8.17
CA GLU A 159 -8.12 -21.31 -7.58
C GLU A 159 -9.37 -20.41 -7.51
N LYS A 160 -9.23 -19.15 -7.08
CA LYS A 160 -10.36 -18.19 -7.04
C LYS A 160 -10.94 -17.97 -8.43
N GLU A 161 -10.12 -17.78 -9.45
CA GLU A 161 -10.55 -17.63 -10.84
C GLU A 161 -11.30 -18.89 -11.32
N ALA A 162 -10.76 -20.07 -11.04
CA ALA A 162 -11.41 -21.33 -11.39
C ALA A 162 -12.76 -21.51 -10.65
N ILE A 163 -12.85 -21.11 -9.38
CA ILE A 163 -14.09 -21.11 -8.59
C ILE A 163 -15.10 -20.15 -9.20
N ILE A 164 -14.71 -18.91 -9.53
CA ILE A 164 -15.57 -17.91 -10.18
C ILE A 164 -16.15 -18.50 -11.47
N LYS A 165 -15.29 -19.04 -12.35
CA LYS A 165 -15.73 -19.64 -13.61
C LYS A 165 -16.69 -20.80 -13.37
N LYS A 166 -16.34 -21.74 -12.48
CA LYS A 166 -17.17 -22.90 -12.18
C LYS A 166 -18.54 -22.51 -11.62
N TYR A 167 -18.58 -21.55 -10.71
CA TYR A 167 -19.81 -21.03 -10.13
C TYR A 167 -20.69 -20.38 -11.20
N ASN A 168 -20.08 -19.53 -12.03
CA ASN A 168 -20.79 -18.79 -13.07
C ASN A 168 -21.42 -19.74 -14.10
N ASP A 169 -20.66 -20.72 -14.56
CA ASP A 169 -21.12 -21.72 -15.54
C ASP A 169 -22.24 -22.60 -14.95
N LYS A 170 -22.09 -23.04 -13.69
CA LYS A 170 -23.03 -23.99 -13.07
C LYS A 170 -24.36 -23.34 -12.67
N TYR A 171 -24.33 -22.10 -12.20
CA TYR A 171 -25.50 -21.43 -11.63
C TYR A 171 -26.06 -20.30 -12.51
N ASN A 172 -25.40 -19.99 -13.64
CA ASN A 172 -25.74 -18.87 -14.52
C ASN A 172 -25.86 -17.53 -13.77
N LYS A 173 -24.95 -17.31 -12.82
CA LYS A 173 -24.90 -16.12 -11.95
C LYS A 173 -23.45 -15.78 -11.64
N SER A 174 -23.11 -14.48 -11.58
CA SER A 174 -21.78 -14.06 -11.13
C SER A 174 -21.63 -14.24 -9.61
N LEU A 175 -20.61 -14.98 -9.20
CA LEU A 175 -20.24 -15.16 -7.79
C LEU A 175 -20.01 -13.81 -7.09
N GLU A 176 -19.30 -12.89 -7.74
CA GLU A 176 -19.01 -11.56 -7.21
C GLU A 176 -20.29 -10.74 -7.02
N LYS A 177 -21.21 -10.80 -7.99
CA LYS A 177 -22.53 -10.14 -7.88
C LYS A 177 -23.35 -10.72 -6.73
N GLU A 178 -23.40 -12.04 -6.60
CA GLU A 178 -24.14 -12.71 -5.51
C GLU A 178 -23.55 -12.35 -4.15
N LEU A 179 -22.22 -12.37 -3.97
CA LEU A 179 -21.58 -11.92 -2.74
C LEU A 179 -21.87 -10.43 -2.48
N SER A 180 -21.82 -9.60 -3.51
CA SER A 180 -22.08 -8.16 -3.41
C SER A 180 -23.52 -7.83 -3.02
N SER A 181 -24.50 -8.59 -3.52
CA SER A 181 -25.91 -8.37 -3.22
C SER A 181 -26.34 -8.90 -1.85
N HIS A 182 -25.70 -9.98 -1.35
CA HIS A 182 -26.06 -10.61 -0.07
C HIS A 182 -25.18 -10.16 1.10
N THR A 183 -24.12 -9.39 0.86
CA THR A 183 -23.26 -8.84 1.91
C THR A 183 -23.22 -7.32 1.87
N HIS A 184 -22.69 -6.70 2.93
CA HIS A 184 -22.71 -5.24 3.05
C HIS A 184 -21.36 -4.67 3.51
N GLN A 185 -21.21 -3.37 3.31
CA GLN A 185 -20.14 -2.54 3.85
C GLN A 185 -18.73 -3.10 3.57
N LYS A 186 -17.86 -3.11 4.60
CA LYS A 186 -16.44 -3.47 4.55
C LYS A 186 -16.22 -4.94 4.21
N TYR A 187 -17.12 -5.81 4.70
CA TYR A 187 -17.08 -7.24 4.41
C TYR A 187 -17.34 -7.49 2.92
N ARG A 188 -18.41 -6.90 2.36
CA ARG A 188 -18.68 -6.93 0.92
C ARG A 188 -17.49 -6.48 0.08
N ARG A 189 -16.97 -5.29 0.39
CA ARG A 189 -15.83 -4.72 -0.32
C ARG A 189 -14.64 -5.69 -0.31
N THR A 190 -14.34 -6.28 0.85
CA THR A 190 -13.23 -7.23 1.00
C THR A 190 -13.43 -8.49 0.16
N LEU A 191 -14.63 -9.08 0.17
CA LEU A 191 -14.93 -10.28 -0.62
C LEU A 191 -14.78 -10.03 -2.12
N VAL A 192 -15.29 -8.89 -2.62
CA VAL A 192 -15.13 -8.51 -4.03
C VAL A 192 -13.66 -8.23 -4.35
N SER A 193 -12.93 -7.54 -3.47
CA SER A 193 -11.49 -7.30 -3.65
C SER A 193 -10.69 -8.60 -3.72
N ILE A 194 -11.03 -9.62 -2.91
CA ILE A 194 -10.36 -10.93 -2.91
C ILE A 194 -10.53 -11.65 -4.26
N LEU A 195 -11.69 -11.50 -4.89
CA LEU A 195 -12.02 -12.12 -6.18
C LEU A 195 -11.55 -11.29 -7.39
N THR A 196 -11.14 -10.05 -7.16
CA THR A 196 -10.69 -9.16 -8.24
C THR A 196 -9.31 -9.58 -8.73
N GLU A 197 -9.13 -9.64 -10.05
CA GLU A 197 -7.86 -9.97 -10.68
C GLU A 197 -6.73 -9.05 -10.15
N PRO A 198 -5.59 -9.59 -9.69
CA PRO A 198 -4.49 -8.84 -9.07
C PRO A 198 -4.09 -7.56 -9.81
N SER A 199 -3.93 -7.60 -11.14
CA SER A 199 -3.56 -6.42 -11.93
C SER A 199 -4.67 -5.38 -12.01
N ILE A 200 -5.93 -5.83 -12.11
CA ILE A 200 -7.12 -4.97 -11.99
C ILE A 200 -7.20 -4.38 -10.58
N TYR A 201 -6.95 -5.17 -9.54
CA TYR A 201 -7.02 -4.73 -8.15
C TYR A 201 -5.96 -3.68 -7.86
N ASP A 202 -4.71 -3.89 -8.28
CA ASP A 202 -3.67 -2.85 -8.17
C ASP A 202 -4.06 -1.60 -8.94
N THR A 203 -4.59 -1.73 -10.16
CA THR A 203 -5.06 -0.59 -10.97
C THR A 203 -6.17 0.22 -10.27
N LEU A 204 -7.14 -0.46 -9.66
CA LEU A 204 -8.20 0.18 -8.87
C LEU A 204 -7.61 0.95 -7.68
N ASN A 205 -6.62 0.38 -7.00
CA ASN A 205 -5.97 1.02 -5.87
C ASN A 205 -5.11 2.21 -6.30
N VAL A 206 -4.35 2.10 -7.40
CA VAL A 206 -3.59 3.21 -8.01
C VAL A 206 -4.53 4.37 -8.37
N GLU A 207 -5.64 4.08 -9.03
CA GLU A 207 -6.65 5.10 -9.37
C GLU A 207 -7.21 5.78 -8.13
N ASN A 208 -7.59 5.00 -7.11
CA ASN A 208 -8.09 5.55 -5.87
C ASN A 208 -7.04 6.44 -5.18
N SER A 209 -5.78 6.02 -5.14
CA SER A 209 -4.68 6.79 -4.56
C SER A 209 -4.42 8.09 -5.31
N ILE A 210 -4.46 8.09 -6.64
CA ILE A 210 -4.32 9.29 -7.47
C ILE A 210 -5.49 10.24 -7.22
N LYS A 211 -6.73 9.75 -7.21
CA LYS A 211 -7.94 10.54 -6.95
C LYS A 211 -7.93 11.21 -5.59
N THR A 212 -7.56 10.46 -4.55
CA THR A 212 -7.57 10.90 -3.15
C THR A 212 -6.27 11.58 -2.71
N LYS A 213 -5.26 11.64 -3.58
CA LYS A 213 -3.88 12.06 -3.26
C LYS A 213 -3.28 11.27 -2.09
N SER A 214 -3.63 9.99 -1.97
CA SER A 214 -3.04 9.09 -0.98
C SER A 214 -1.63 8.67 -1.42
N THR A 215 -0.64 9.43 -0.96
CA THR A 215 0.78 9.17 -1.22
C THR A 215 1.23 7.79 -0.72
N ASN A 216 0.82 7.40 0.50
CA ASN A 216 1.31 6.18 1.14
C ASN A 216 1.00 4.92 0.30
N SER A 217 -0.26 4.74 -0.10
CA SER A 217 -0.66 3.55 -0.86
C SER A 217 -0.07 3.57 -2.28
N LEU A 218 0.05 4.75 -2.91
CA LEU A 218 0.64 4.86 -4.24
C LEU A 218 2.14 4.51 -4.22
N VAL A 219 2.89 5.08 -3.27
CA VAL A 219 4.31 4.77 -3.06
C VAL A 219 4.49 3.29 -2.77
N GLU A 220 3.66 2.70 -1.92
CA GLU A 220 3.77 1.27 -1.62
C GLU A 220 3.58 0.39 -2.86
N ILE A 221 2.56 0.65 -3.68
CA ILE A 221 2.33 -0.13 -4.92
C ILE A 221 3.50 0.07 -5.88
N LEU A 222 3.91 1.32 -6.15
CA LEU A 222 5.01 1.60 -7.08
C LEU A 222 6.38 1.11 -6.58
N LEU A 223 6.58 1.02 -5.27
CA LEU A 223 7.82 0.52 -4.67
C LEU A 223 7.92 -1.00 -4.80
N THR A 224 6.81 -1.70 -4.60
CA THR A 224 6.82 -3.15 -4.37
C THR A 224 6.57 -3.95 -5.64
N ARG A 225 5.84 -3.39 -6.61
CA ARG A 225 5.60 -4.02 -7.92
C ARG A 225 6.83 -3.94 -8.82
N HIS A 226 7.09 -5.02 -9.54
CA HIS A 226 8.17 -5.06 -10.54
C HIS A 226 7.75 -4.39 -11.86
N ASN A 227 8.70 -4.24 -12.77
CA ASN A 227 8.52 -3.45 -13.98
C ASN A 227 7.38 -3.99 -14.85
N GLU A 228 7.31 -5.31 -15.05
CA GLU A 228 6.24 -5.92 -15.84
C GLU A 228 4.85 -5.76 -15.20
N GLN A 229 4.74 -5.84 -13.87
CA GLN A 229 3.49 -5.54 -13.15
C GLN A 229 3.08 -4.08 -13.36
N LYS A 230 4.02 -3.13 -13.29
CA LYS A 230 3.75 -1.71 -13.57
C LYS A 230 3.28 -1.49 -15.01
N GLU A 231 3.90 -2.16 -15.98
CA GLU A 231 3.44 -2.10 -17.38
C GLU A 231 2.03 -2.69 -17.55
N LEU A 232 1.71 -3.77 -16.84
CA LEU A 232 0.35 -4.31 -16.84
C LEU A 232 -0.64 -3.33 -16.21
N ILE A 233 -0.31 -2.73 -15.06
CA ILE A 233 -1.13 -1.68 -14.43
C ILE A 233 -1.38 -0.51 -15.40
N ARG A 234 -0.36 -0.04 -16.14
CA ARG A 234 -0.53 1.01 -17.17
C ARG A 234 -1.53 0.61 -18.24
N ARG A 235 -1.41 -0.61 -18.78
CA ARG A 235 -2.32 -1.12 -19.82
C ARG A 235 -3.75 -1.23 -19.31
N VAL A 236 -3.95 -1.85 -18.15
CA VAL A 236 -5.27 -2.02 -17.54
C VAL A 236 -5.88 -0.66 -17.22
N TYR A 237 -5.10 0.29 -16.72
CA TYR A 237 -5.57 1.65 -16.44
C TYR A 237 -6.01 2.38 -17.71
N LEU A 238 -5.23 2.27 -18.80
CA LEU A 238 -5.57 2.87 -20.09
C LEU A 238 -6.87 2.29 -20.64
N VAL A 239 -7.03 0.97 -20.64
CA VAL A 239 -8.25 0.31 -21.13
C VAL A 239 -9.45 0.68 -20.25
N LYS A 240 -9.28 0.64 -18.92
CA LYS A 240 -10.38 0.83 -17.98
C LYS A 240 -10.85 2.28 -17.87
N TYR A 241 -9.94 3.25 -17.94
CA TYR A 241 -10.24 4.65 -17.70
C TYR A 241 -10.05 5.56 -18.92
N GLY A 242 -9.48 5.06 -20.02
CA GLY A 242 -9.17 5.86 -21.21
C GLY A 242 -8.11 6.94 -20.94
N LYS A 243 -7.24 6.73 -19.95
CA LYS A 243 -6.31 7.74 -19.43
C LYS A 243 -4.90 7.17 -19.30
N ASN A 244 -3.91 8.05 -19.40
CA ASN A 244 -2.50 7.72 -19.14
C ASN A 244 -2.17 8.00 -17.66
N ILE A 245 -1.57 7.03 -16.95
CA ILE A 245 -1.29 7.13 -15.51
C ILE A 245 -0.32 8.27 -15.20
N GLU A 246 0.74 8.42 -16.00
CA GLU A 246 1.74 9.48 -15.81
C GLU A 246 1.09 10.86 -15.86
N HIS A 247 0.20 11.09 -16.84
CA HIS A 247 -0.55 12.33 -16.95
C HIS A 247 -1.44 12.58 -15.74
N GLU A 248 -2.11 11.55 -15.22
CA GLU A 248 -2.97 11.70 -14.04
C GLU A 248 -2.16 11.97 -12.76
N ILE A 249 -1.00 11.33 -12.59
CA ILE A 249 -0.05 11.63 -11.49
C ILE A 249 0.44 13.08 -11.61
N VAL A 250 0.88 13.49 -12.81
CA VAL A 250 1.32 14.87 -13.05
C VAL A 250 0.18 15.84 -12.72
N ALA A 251 -1.03 15.61 -13.21
CA ALA A 251 -2.16 16.50 -12.98
C ALA A 251 -2.54 16.59 -11.49
N LYS A 252 -2.52 15.48 -10.74
CA LYS A 252 -2.96 15.45 -9.34
C LYS A 252 -1.91 15.93 -8.35
N PHE A 253 -0.63 15.66 -8.60
CA PHE A 253 0.46 15.98 -7.68
C PHE A 253 1.22 17.26 -8.08
N SER A 254 1.03 17.80 -9.28
CA SER A 254 1.49 19.15 -9.64
C SER A 254 0.60 20.21 -8.97
N ASN A 255 0.89 20.56 -7.71
CA ASN A 255 0.19 21.65 -7.02
C ASN A 255 0.81 23.02 -7.38
N GLY A 256 0.68 23.49 -8.63
CA GLY A 256 1.16 24.82 -9.05
C GLY A 256 2.65 25.07 -8.77
N LYS A 257 3.01 26.26 -8.29
CA LYS A 257 4.40 26.63 -7.92
C LYS A 257 4.92 25.94 -6.64
N SER A 258 4.15 25.05 -6.00
CA SER A 258 4.57 24.37 -4.77
C SER A 258 5.72 23.40 -5.05
N ILE A 259 6.89 23.71 -4.49
CA ILE A 259 8.12 22.92 -4.63
C ILE A 259 7.87 21.46 -4.21
N ASN A 260 7.19 21.24 -3.08
CA ASN A 260 6.90 19.88 -2.59
C ASN A 260 5.99 19.06 -3.53
N GLY A 261 4.95 19.68 -4.10
CA GLY A 261 4.09 18.99 -5.06
C GLY A 261 4.89 18.51 -6.28
N ASN A 262 5.81 19.35 -6.76
CA ASN A 262 6.69 18.98 -7.86
C ASN A 262 7.67 17.86 -7.52
N MET A 263 8.27 17.87 -6.33
CA MET A 263 9.20 16.83 -5.88
C MET A 263 8.48 15.48 -5.67
N MET A 264 7.30 15.50 -5.04
CA MET A 264 6.49 14.29 -4.86
C MET A 264 6.08 13.69 -6.20
N LYS A 265 5.63 14.52 -7.13
CA LYS A 265 5.36 14.12 -8.51
C LYS A 265 6.59 13.49 -9.17
N GLN A 266 7.75 14.15 -9.09
CA GLN A 266 8.99 13.61 -9.65
C GLN A 266 9.32 12.24 -9.08
N LEU A 267 9.21 12.05 -7.75
CA LEU A 267 9.42 10.76 -7.10
C LEU A 267 8.45 9.70 -7.63
N LEU A 268 7.14 9.99 -7.69
CA LEU A 268 6.13 9.05 -8.16
C LEU A 268 6.34 8.66 -9.63
N ILE A 269 6.63 9.63 -10.49
CA ILE A 269 6.92 9.38 -11.90
C ILE A 269 8.21 8.55 -12.05
N ALA A 270 9.25 8.89 -11.28
CA ALA A 270 10.49 8.13 -11.28
C ALA A 270 10.25 6.68 -10.83
N MET A 271 9.43 6.44 -9.79
CA MET A 271 9.08 5.10 -9.32
C MET A 271 8.20 4.30 -10.30
N LEU A 272 7.29 4.97 -11.00
CA LEU A 272 6.42 4.36 -12.01
C LEU A 272 7.23 3.96 -13.24
N ASN A 273 8.05 4.87 -13.77
CA ASN A 273 8.91 4.63 -14.94
C ASN A 273 10.12 3.76 -14.64
N ASN A 274 10.41 3.59 -13.36
CA ASN A 274 11.58 2.94 -12.84
C ASN A 274 11.89 1.61 -13.54
N GLN A 275 12.98 1.58 -14.31
CA GLN A 275 13.65 0.35 -14.67
C GLN A 275 14.73 0.08 -13.63
N ARG A 276 14.31 -0.18 -12.38
CA ARG A 276 15.27 -0.39 -11.28
C ARG A 276 16.27 -1.43 -11.73
N GLU A 277 17.55 -1.13 -11.59
CA GLU A 277 18.63 -2.00 -12.09
C GLU A 277 18.37 -3.45 -11.64
N PHE A 278 18.02 -4.30 -12.61
CA PHE A 278 17.99 -5.74 -12.40
C PHE A 278 19.44 -6.17 -12.34
N ASN A 279 19.83 -6.77 -11.22
CA ASN A 279 21.17 -7.28 -11.14
C ASN A 279 21.27 -8.51 -12.06
N ASN A 280 22.34 -8.59 -12.86
CA ASN A 280 22.58 -9.68 -13.81
C ASN A 280 22.89 -11.02 -13.10
N SER A 281 21.95 -11.58 -12.34
CA SER A 281 21.95 -13.01 -12.03
C SER A 281 21.13 -13.72 -13.09
N SER A 282 21.76 -14.58 -13.86
CA SER A 282 21.14 -15.54 -14.79
C SER A 282 20.24 -16.58 -14.12
N ASP A 283 19.78 -16.34 -12.89
CA ASP A 283 18.87 -17.19 -12.15
C ASP A 283 17.44 -16.70 -12.37
N HIS A 284 16.68 -17.46 -13.17
CA HIS A 284 15.27 -17.25 -13.48
C HIS A 284 14.31 -17.42 -12.27
N ASN A 285 14.81 -17.38 -11.03
CA ASN A 285 14.05 -17.57 -9.79
C ASN A 285 13.96 -16.29 -8.94
N GLU A 286 14.05 -15.11 -9.57
CA GLU A 286 13.92 -13.80 -8.92
C GLU A 286 12.46 -13.41 -8.59
N THR A 287 11.53 -14.37 -8.55
CA THR A 287 10.09 -14.15 -8.38
C THR A 287 9.65 -14.01 -6.93
N SER A 288 10.49 -14.38 -5.95
CA SER A 288 10.08 -14.34 -4.55
C SER A 288 10.22 -12.92 -3.97
N LEU A 289 9.11 -12.18 -4.00
CA LEU A 289 8.89 -10.83 -3.44
C LEU A 289 9.39 -10.63 -1.99
N GLY A 290 9.70 -11.70 -1.27
CA GLY A 290 10.19 -11.69 0.12
C GLY A 290 11.68 -11.97 0.32
N ASN A 291 12.46 -12.31 -0.71
CA ASN A 291 13.88 -12.67 -0.55
C ASN A 291 14.80 -12.04 -1.61
N ARG A 292 14.75 -10.71 -1.74
CA ARG A 292 15.67 -9.93 -2.59
C ARG A 292 17.08 -9.78 -2.00
N ASN A 293 17.44 -10.59 -1.00
CA ASN A 293 18.73 -10.57 -0.31
C ASN A 293 19.69 -11.68 -0.78
N HIS A 294 19.43 -12.33 -1.91
CA HIS A 294 20.38 -13.30 -2.47
C HIS A 294 21.58 -12.59 -3.10
N SER A 295 22.67 -12.53 -2.33
CA SER A 295 24.09 -12.53 -2.76
C SER A 295 24.35 -12.02 -4.18
N THR A 296 23.99 -10.77 -4.44
CA THR A 296 24.37 -10.13 -5.69
C THR A 296 25.72 -9.45 -5.51
N GLN A 297 26.60 -9.54 -6.50
CA GLN A 297 27.81 -8.74 -6.54
C GLN A 297 27.42 -7.26 -6.70
N VAL A 298 27.34 -6.55 -5.58
CA VAL A 298 27.10 -5.11 -5.55
C VAL A 298 28.39 -4.39 -5.92
N ASP A 299 28.32 -3.49 -6.91
CA ASP A 299 29.45 -2.63 -7.25
C ASP A 299 29.70 -1.63 -6.10
N MET A 300 30.71 -1.92 -5.29
CA MET A 300 31.07 -1.09 -4.15
C MET A 300 31.72 0.24 -4.55
N ASN A 301 32.27 0.37 -5.77
CA ASN A 301 32.75 1.66 -6.26
C ASN A 301 31.56 2.56 -6.54
N LEU A 302 30.53 2.04 -7.20
CA LEU A 302 29.28 2.79 -7.42
C LEU A 302 28.61 3.15 -6.08
N VAL A 303 28.64 2.26 -5.08
CA VAL A 303 28.15 2.59 -3.71
C VAL A 303 28.93 3.76 -3.11
N ALA A 304 30.25 3.76 -3.24
CA ALA A 304 31.08 4.86 -2.74
C ALA A 304 30.80 6.18 -3.48
N ASP A 305 30.65 6.11 -4.80
CA ASP A 305 30.33 7.26 -5.64
C ASP A 305 28.96 7.83 -5.29
N ASP A 306 27.92 7.00 -5.22
CA ASP A 306 26.56 7.43 -4.84
C ASP A 306 26.50 7.94 -3.40
N SER A 307 27.28 7.36 -2.48
CA SER A 307 27.41 7.89 -1.12
C SER A 307 27.98 9.30 -1.11
N ASN A 308 29.04 9.55 -1.88
CA ASN A 308 29.62 10.88 -2.01
C ASN A 308 28.65 11.84 -2.70
N ARG A 309 27.98 11.41 -3.78
CA ARG A 309 26.94 12.22 -4.48
C ARG A 309 25.84 12.67 -3.53
N LEU A 310 25.31 11.78 -2.69
CA LEU A 310 24.27 12.11 -1.70
C LEU A 310 24.79 13.11 -0.64
N TYR A 311 26.01 12.93 -0.15
CA TYR A 311 26.63 13.85 0.80
C TYR A 311 26.80 15.25 0.17
N GLN A 312 27.31 15.33 -1.06
CA GLN A 312 27.47 16.58 -1.82
C GLN A 312 26.12 17.24 -2.14
N ALA A 313 25.08 16.43 -2.37
CA ALA A 313 23.73 16.87 -2.68
C ALA A 313 22.95 17.39 -1.47
N GLY A 314 23.28 16.95 -0.26
CA GLY A 314 22.64 17.41 0.99
C GLY A 314 23.65 18.00 1.95
N GLU A 315 24.13 17.16 2.88
CA GLU A 315 24.79 17.60 4.10
C GLU A 315 26.08 18.44 3.92
N HIS A 316 26.75 18.35 2.78
CA HIS A 316 27.93 19.17 2.48
C HIS A 316 27.60 20.66 2.26
N LYS A 317 26.39 20.99 1.82
CA LYS A 317 25.99 22.35 1.42
C LYS A 317 24.76 22.84 2.18
N LYS A 318 24.43 24.12 1.99
CA LYS A 318 23.15 24.68 2.45
C LYS A 318 22.08 24.38 1.39
N GLY A 319 20.98 23.76 1.82
CA GLY A 319 19.90 23.33 0.94
C GLY A 319 20.20 21.98 0.27
N THR A 320 19.17 21.39 -0.32
CA THR A 320 19.21 20.00 -0.81
C THR A 320 18.96 19.93 -2.32
N ASP A 321 19.83 19.21 -3.01
CA ASP A 321 19.59 18.78 -4.39
C ASP A 321 18.81 17.47 -4.38
N HIS A 322 17.49 17.62 -4.36
CA HIS A 322 16.55 16.52 -4.22
C HIS A 322 16.50 15.60 -5.44
N GLU A 323 16.88 16.07 -6.62
CA GLU A 323 16.87 15.26 -7.84
C GLU A 323 17.88 14.10 -7.71
N VAL A 324 19.05 14.35 -7.11
CA VAL A 324 20.04 13.30 -6.81
C VAL A 324 19.48 12.25 -5.84
N PHE A 325 18.75 12.67 -4.80
CA PHE A 325 18.10 11.74 -3.87
C PHE A 325 17.04 10.90 -4.57
N ILE A 326 16.18 11.52 -5.38
CA ILE A 326 15.12 10.83 -6.13
C ILE A 326 15.73 9.84 -7.12
N GLU A 327 16.72 10.26 -7.90
CA GLU A 327 17.42 9.41 -8.88
C GLU A 327 17.98 8.16 -8.22
N ILE A 328 18.84 8.32 -7.20
CA ILE A 328 19.53 7.19 -6.56
C ILE A 328 18.53 6.25 -5.87
N LEU A 329 17.59 6.78 -5.08
CA LEU A 329 16.62 5.96 -4.33
C LEU A 329 15.65 5.21 -5.26
N THR A 330 15.31 5.79 -6.41
CA THR A 330 14.41 5.12 -7.35
C THR A 330 15.16 4.16 -8.26
N GLN A 331 16.32 4.49 -8.81
CA GLN A 331 16.94 3.71 -9.89
C GLN A 331 17.82 2.54 -9.43
N ARG A 332 18.52 2.66 -8.28
CA ARG A 332 19.47 1.63 -7.83
C ARG A 332 18.80 0.36 -7.35
N SER A 333 19.43 -0.81 -7.48
CA SER A 333 18.86 -2.05 -6.93
C SER A 333 18.71 -1.98 -5.40
N PHE A 334 17.78 -2.75 -4.83
CA PHE A 334 17.60 -2.76 -3.36
C PHE A 334 18.84 -3.25 -2.62
N ALA A 335 19.58 -4.21 -3.21
CA ALA A 335 20.86 -4.67 -2.68
C ALA A 335 21.90 -3.52 -2.63
N HIS A 336 21.96 -2.69 -3.67
CA HIS A 336 22.80 -1.49 -3.68
C HIS A 336 22.37 -0.53 -2.57
N LEU A 337 21.08 -0.17 -2.47
CA LEU A 337 20.58 0.77 -1.46
C LEU A 337 20.83 0.29 -0.02
N SER A 338 20.73 -1.01 0.22
CA SER A 338 21.03 -1.62 1.52
C SER A 338 22.51 -1.46 1.91
N LYS A 339 23.43 -1.65 0.95
CA LYS A 339 24.87 -1.40 1.16
C LYS A 339 25.19 0.09 1.28
N LEU A 340 24.51 0.92 0.50
CA LEU A 340 24.67 2.37 0.48
C LEU A 340 24.38 3.01 1.84
N ASP A 341 23.31 2.63 2.53
CA ASP A 341 23.01 3.19 3.86
C ASP A 341 24.12 2.87 4.89
N THR A 342 24.64 1.63 4.85
CA THR A 342 25.75 1.22 5.73
C THR A 342 27.04 1.96 5.39
N PHE A 343 27.37 2.07 4.10
CA PHE A 343 28.57 2.75 3.63
C PHE A 343 28.51 4.25 3.95
N TYR A 344 27.38 4.89 3.68
CA TYR A 344 27.16 6.32 3.92
C TYR A 344 27.44 6.69 5.36
N GLN A 345 26.94 5.92 6.33
CA GLN A 345 27.18 6.19 7.75
C GLN A 345 28.68 6.20 8.11
N ASN A 346 29.46 5.29 7.52
CA ASN A 346 30.89 5.16 7.82
C ASN A 346 31.74 6.20 7.10
N ALA A 347 31.37 6.59 5.88
CA ALA A 347 32.12 7.51 5.04
C ALA A 347 31.74 8.99 5.24
N ASN A 348 30.55 9.26 5.80
CA ASN A 348 30.07 10.62 6.03
C ASN A 348 30.91 11.33 7.11
N PRO A 349 31.53 12.49 6.81
CA PRO A 349 32.31 13.26 7.77
C PRO A 349 31.53 13.69 9.03
N LYS A 350 30.19 13.74 8.96
CA LYS A 350 29.32 14.06 10.10
C LYS A 350 28.90 12.84 10.92
N GLY A 351 29.22 11.62 10.47
CA GLY A 351 28.84 10.37 11.12
C GLY A 351 27.33 10.05 11.10
N HIS A 352 26.53 10.82 10.34
CA HIS A 352 25.10 10.56 10.20
C HIS A 352 24.84 9.40 9.23
N SER A 353 23.87 8.54 9.56
CA SER A 353 23.33 7.55 8.62
C SER A 353 22.58 8.21 7.46
N LEU A 354 22.38 7.50 6.35
CA LEU A 354 21.63 8.04 5.21
C LEU A 354 20.18 8.33 5.61
N ARG A 355 19.58 7.47 6.45
CA ARG A 355 18.28 7.76 7.08
C ARG A 355 18.28 9.11 7.79
N ARG A 356 19.29 9.38 8.63
CA ARG A 356 19.38 10.64 9.37
C ARG A 356 19.60 11.83 8.44
N ALA A 357 20.40 11.67 7.38
CA ALA A 357 20.58 12.70 6.36
C ALA A 357 19.25 13.07 5.71
N ILE A 358 18.46 12.09 5.26
CA ILE A 358 17.11 12.33 4.69
C ILE A 358 16.19 13.01 5.70
N GLU A 359 16.22 12.61 6.97
CA GLU A 359 15.41 13.25 8.02
C GLU A 359 15.74 14.73 8.21
N LEU A 360 17.02 15.10 8.11
CA LEU A 360 17.49 16.48 8.26
C LEU A 360 17.20 17.32 7.01
N GLU A 361 17.57 16.82 5.84
CA GLU A 361 17.44 17.51 4.55
C GLU A 361 15.98 17.75 4.17
N PHE A 362 15.08 16.83 4.53
CA PHE A 362 13.64 16.92 4.23
C PHE A 362 12.79 17.14 5.50
N SER A 363 13.34 17.85 6.49
CA SER A 363 12.74 18.06 7.83
C SER A 363 11.52 18.98 7.86
N SER A 364 11.33 19.83 6.86
CA SER A 364 10.21 20.79 6.86
C SER A 364 8.86 20.04 6.84
N LYS A 365 7.88 20.56 7.58
CA LYS A 365 6.53 19.95 7.66
C LYS A 365 5.90 19.76 6.28
N VAL A 366 6.17 20.67 5.34
CA VAL A 366 5.67 20.59 3.97
C VAL A 366 6.24 19.37 3.24
N LEU A 367 7.48 18.94 3.52
CA LEU A 367 8.15 17.80 2.89
C LEU A 367 7.90 16.46 3.60
N ASN A 368 7.04 16.42 4.63
CA ASN A 368 6.84 15.22 5.44
C ASN A 368 6.47 13.97 4.64
N GLN A 369 5.61 14.10 3.63
CA GLN A 369 5.20 12.96 2.81
C GLN A 369 6.35 12.48 1.91
N LEU A 370 7.06 13.39 1.25
CA LEU A 370 8.21 13.07 0.43
C LEU A 370 9.30 12.37 1.26
N ARG A 371 9.61 12.93 2.44
CA ARG A 371 10.55 12.34 3.40
C ARG A 371 10.11 10.93 3.80
N ALA A 372 8.84 10.74 4.16
CA ALA A 372 8.33 9.42 4.50
C ALA A 372 8.49 8.43 3.35
N SER A 373 8.18 8.84 2.10
CA SER A 373 8.35 7.98 0.92
C SER A 373 9.81 7.61 0.64
N MET A 374 10.75 8.53 0.83
CA MET A 374 12.18 8.25 0.70
C MET A 374 12.66 7.26 1.77
N LEU A 375 12.17 7.41 3.01
CA LEU A 375 12.47 6.49 4.10
C LEU A 375 11.84 5.11 3.89
N ASP A 376 10.65 5.04 3.30
CA ASP A 376 9.97 3.78 2.94
C ASP A 376 10.80 2.98 1.92
N ILE A 377 11.39 3.65 0.92
CA ILE A 377 12.29 3.02 -0.06
C ILE A 377 13.50 2.39 0.65
N LEU A 378 14.16 3.14 1.54
CA LEU A 378 15.31 2.64 2.29
C LEU A 378 14.94 1.50 3.23
N LEU A 379 13.84 1.63 3.96
CA LEU A 379 13.38 0.61 4.89
C LEU A 379 13.06 -0.69 4.16
N PHE A 380 12.33 -0.62 3.04
CA PHE A 380 12.03 -1.79 2.24
C PHE A 380 13.29 -2.45 1.68
N SER A 381 14.31 -1.66 1.31
CA SER A 381 15.58 -2.19 0.81
C SER A 381 16.39 -2.97 1.86
N ARG A 382 16.24 -2.61 3.14
CA ARG A 382 17.04 -3.18 4.25
C ARG A 382 16.29 -4.25 5.03
N GLU A 383 15.05 -3.97 5.38
CA GLU A 383 14.22 -4.73 6.31
C GLU A 383 12.80 -4.88 5.73
N PRO A 384 12.60 -5.63 4.63
CA PRO A 384 11.32 -5.66 3.92
C PRO A 384 10.14 -6.11 4.80
N TYR A 385 10.33 -7.06 5.71
CA TYR A 385 9.26 -7.49 6.63
C TYR A 385 8.92 -6.43 7.68
N LYS A 386 9.90 -5.63 8.12
CA LYS A 386 9.66 -4.47 8.98
C LYS A 386 8.92 -3.37 8.24
N TYR A 387 9.29 -3.10 6.98
CA TYR A 387 8.51 -2.20 6.12
C TYR A 387 7.04 -2.61 6.08
N TRP A 388 6.74 -3.88 5.80
CA TRP A 388 5.36 -4.35 5.78
C TRP A 388 4.67 -4.24 7.14
N ALA A 389 5.37 -4.54 8.23
CA ALA A 389 4.85 -4.32 9.58
C ALA A 389 4.51 -2.84 9.83
N GLU A 390 5.36 -1.91 9.39
CA GLU A 390 5.10 -0.47 9.47
C GLU A 390 3.91 -0.05 8.58
N GLN A 391 3.71 -0.64 7.41
CA GLN A 391 2.52 -0.40 6.58
C GLN A 391 1.24 -0.85 7.27
N PHE A 392 1.24 -2.06 7.85
CA PHE A 392 0.09 -2.55 8.63
C PHE A 392 -0.18 -1.63 9.83
N HIS A 393 0.85 -1.24 10.57
CA HIS A 393 0.69 -0.33 11.70
C HIS A 393 0.11 1.02 11.27
N ARG A 394 0.64 1.64 10.21
CA ARG A 394 0.10 2.89 9.63
C ARG A 394 -1.36 2.75 9.22
N SER A 395 -1.78 1.59 8.69
CA SER A 395 -3.19 1.35 8.37
C SER A 395 -4.09 1.28 9.62
N LEU A 396 -3.54 0.87 10.76
CA LEU A 396 -4.25 0.73 12.04
C LEU A 396 -4.25 2.00 12.91
N THR A 397 -3.37 2.95 12.61
CA THR A 397 -3.18 4.21 13.38
C THR A 397 -3.44 5.47 12.56
N SER A 398 -4.02 5.34 11.37
CA SER A 398 -4.32 6.45 10.47
C SER A 398 -5.46 7.35 11.00
N GLY A 399 -5.11 8.45 11.67
CA GLY A 399 -6.07 9.46 12.14
C GLY A 399 -6.97 8.94 13.27
N TRP A 400 -8.28 9.15 13.17
CA TRP A 400 -9.27 8.74 14.19
C TRP A 400 -9.66 7.26 14.14
N GLY A 401 -9.02 6.43 13.31
CA GLY A 401 -9.43 5.03 13.15
C GLY A 401 -8.53 4.21 12.23
N VAL A 402 -9.11 3.16 11.65
CA VAL A 402 -8.44 2.25 10.72
C VAL A 402 -8.64 2.72 9.30
N ASN A 403 -7.55 2.85 8.53
CA ASN A 403 -7.62 2.95 7.08
C ASN A 403 -7.86 1.55 6.49
N GLU A 404 -9.14 1.22 6.37
CA GLU A 404 -9.59 -0.11 5.93
C GLU A 404 -9.24 -0.44 4.49
N LEU A 405 -9.08 0.57 3.63
CA LEU A 405 -8.67 0.34 2.24
C LEU A 405 -7.23 -0.17 2.22
N ASP A 406 -6.33 0.49 2.97
CA ASP A 406 -4.95 0.04 3.12
C ASP A 406 -4.88 -1.30 3.87
N LEU A 407 -5.60 -1.47 4.98
CA LEU A 407 -5.60 -2.74 5.72
C LEU A 407 -6.08 -3.90 4.83
N THR A 408 -7.20 -3.75 4.11
CA THR A 408 -7.70 -4.79 3.20
C THR A 408 -6.70 -5.09 2.08
N ARG A 409 -6.13 -4.06 1.45
CA ARG A 409 -5.16 -4.23 0.35
C ARG A 409 -3.87 -4.89 0.84
N LEU A 410 -3.33 -4.47 1.98
CA LEU A 410 -2.15 -5.09 2.60
C LEU A 410 -2.44 -6.56 2.94
N THR A 411 -3.58 -6.87 3.56
CA THR A 411 -3.93 -8.24 3.89
C THR A 411 -4.06 -9.12 2.65
N ILE A 412 -4.74 -8.66 1.59
CA ILE A 412 -4.88 -9.43 0.34
C ILE A 412 -3.53 -9.66 -0.34
N THR A 413 -2.74 -8.59 -0.48
CA THR A 413 -1.52 -8.64 -1.31
C THR A 413 -0.33 -9.25 -0.57
N GLN A 414 -0.31 -9.24 0.76
CA GLN A 414 0.83 -9.70 1.57
C GLN A 414 0.54 -11.00 2.34
N GLN A 415 -0.61 -11.62 2.08
CA GLN A 415 -1.05 -12.83 2.77
C GLN A 415 0.01 -13.95 2.75
N TYR A 416 0.66 -14.18 1.61
CA TYR A 416 1.62 -15.28 1.43
C TYR A 416 2.86 -15.18 2.35
N GLN A 417 3.13 -14.01 2.91
CA GLN A 417 4.25 -13.73 3.81
C GLN A 417 3.79 -13.25 5.19
N ALA A 418 2.54 -13.54 5.56
CA ALA A 418 1.95 -13.08 6.82
C ALA A 418 2.75 -13.54 8.06
N SER A 419 3.36 -14.72 8.03
CA SER A 419 4.16 -15.23 9.15
C SER A 419 5.35 -14.32 9.49
N GLN A 420 6.16 -13.97 8.49
CA GLN A 420 7.33 -13.11 8.65
C GLN A 420 6.93 -11.68 9.04
N ILE A 421 5.84 -11.16 8.48
CA ILE A 421 5.29 -9.84 8.85
C ILE A 421 4.84 -9.84 10.31
N LYS A 422 4.11 -10.87 10.77
CA LYS A 422 3.67 -10.99 12.17
C LYS A 422 4.87 -10.99 13.12
N GLN A 423 5.93 -11.70 12.78
CA GLN A 423 7.16 -11.72 13.58
C GLN A 423 7.83 -10.34 13.63
N ALA A 424 8.02 -9.70 12.48
CA ALA A 424 8.60 -8.35 12.41
C ALA A 424 7.76 -7.31 13.17
N TYR A 425 6.43 -7.43 13.12
CA TYR A 425 5.52 -6.55 13.85
C TYR A 425 5.70 -6.68 15.36
N ILE A 426 5.77 -7.91 15.88
CA ILE A 426 6.02 -8.16 17.31
C ILE A 426 7.36 -7.56 17.74
N SER A 427 8.41 -7.79 16.95
CA SER A 427 9.74 -7.26 17.25
C SER A 427 9.82 -5.73 17.21
N HIS A 428 8.91 -5.05 16.53
CA HIS A 428 8.96 -3.60 16.35
C HIS A 428 7.99 -2.82 17.25
N TYR A 429 6.83 -3.38 17.57
CA TYR A 429 5.74 -2.70 18.29
C TYR A 429 5.43 -3.29 19.66
N ASP A 430 6.14 -4.33 20.09
CA ASP A 430 5.91 -5.04 21.37
C ASP A 430 4.46 -5.51 21.56
N ASN A 431 3.73 -5.70 20.45
CA ASN A 431 2.37 -6.21 20.41
C ASN A 431 2.17 -7.06 19.15
N SER A 432 1.14 -7.92 19.13
CA SER A 432 0.86 -8.73 17.95
C SER A 432 -0.02 -7.99 16.93
N LEU A 433 0.31 -8.14 15.64
CA LEU A 433 -0.51 -7.63 14.54
C LEU A 433 -1.95 -8.15 14.62
N ILE A 434 -2.12 -9.41 15.01
CA ILE A 434 -3.44 -10.05 15.18
C ILE A 434 -4.23 -9.39 16.31
N THR A 435 -3.58 -9.06 17.42
CA THR A 435 -4.20 -8.38 18.57
C THR A 435 -4.65 -6.99 18.17
N ASP A 436 -3.81 -6.21 17.49
CA ASP A 436 -4.15 -4.85 17.06
C ASP A 436 -5.29 -4.83 16.02
N ILE A 437 -5.27 -5.75 15.04
CA ILE A 437 -6.38 -5.90 14.10
C ILE A 437 -7.66 -6.30 14.85
N SER A 438 -7.55 -7.26 15.77
CA SER A 438 -8.70 -7.79 16.53
C SER A 438 -9.35 -6.73 17.42
N SER A 439 -8.57 -5.80 17.97
CA SER A 439 -9.05 -4.71 18.84
C SER A 439 -9.63 -3.52 18.05
N LYS A 440 -9.12 -3.27 16.84
CA LYS A 440 -9.51 -2.11 16.01
C LYS A 440 -10.55 -2.43 14.93
N THR A 441 -10.85 -3.70 14.68
CA THR A 441 -11.85 -4.14 13.70
C THR A 441 -12.96 -4.97 14.36
N SER A 442 -14.10 -5.11 13.68
CA SER A 442 -15.27 -5.79 14.24
C SER A 442 -16.02 -6.65 13.22
N PHE A 443 -16.90 -7.51 13.74
CA PHE A 443 -17.84 -8.33 12.98
C PHE A 443 -17.19 -9.15 11.84
N ARG A 444 -17.91 -9.32 10.72
CA ARG A 444 -17.49 -10.12 9.57
C ARG A 444 -16.20 -9.59 8.92
N TYR A 445 -15.99 -8.28 8.95
CA TYR A 445 -14.76 -7.67 8.43
C TYR A 445 -13.52 -8.13 9.22
N LYS A 446 -13.58 -8.08 10.55
CA LYS A 446 -12.53 -8.64 11.41
C LYS A 446 -12.26 -10.11 11.09
N LYS A 447 -13.33 -10.92 10.99
CA LYS A 447 -13.19 -12.36 10.74
C LYS A 447 -12.43 -12.65 9.45
N ILE A 448 -12.76 -11.99 8.33
CA ILE A 448 -12.08 -12.24 7.05
C ILE A 448 -10.65 -11.73 7.02
N ILE A 449 -10.37 -10.55 7.60
CA ILE A 449 -9.00 -10.03 7.69
C ILE A 449 -8.13 -10.97 8.52
N LEU A 450 -8.62 -11.43 9.66
CA LEU A 450 -7.88 -12.38 10.50
C LEU A 450 -7.70 -13.74 9.83
N SER A 451 -8.73 -14.26 9.13
CA SER A 451 -8.64 -15.52 8.38
C SER A 451 -7.55 -15.48 7.30
N MET A 452 -7.38 -14.34 6.61
CA MET A 452 -6.30 -14.20 5.63
C MET A 452 -4.91 -14.13 6.28
N LEU A 453 -4.79 -13.81 7.57
CA LEU A 453 -3.51 -13.70 8.28
C LEU A 453 -3.18 -14.94 9.14
N THR A 454 -4.05 -15.95 9.17
CA THR A 454 -3.81 -17.23 9.88
C THR A 454 -3.03 -18.26 9.07
N VAL A 455 -2.48 -17.87 7.91
CA VAL A 455 -1.58 -18.71 7.10
C VAL A 455 -0.33 -19.10 7.89
#